data_AF-A0A925E393-F1
#
_entry.id   AF-A0A925E393-F1
#
_cell.length_a   1.000
_cell.length_b   1.000
_cell.length_c   1.000
_cell.angle_alpha   90.00
_cell.angle_beta   90.00
_cell.angle_gamma   90.00
#
_symmetry.space_group_name_H-M   'P 1'
#
loop_
_entity.id
_entity.type
_entity.pdbx_description
1 polymer ?
#
loop_
_entity_poly.entity_id
_entity_poly.type
_entity_poly.pdbx_seq_one_letter_code
_entity_poly.pdbx_strand_id
1 'polypeptide(L)' 'MKVKAVILAGGEGTRLATLTTKRAKPAVPFAGKYRIIDFTLSNCVNSNI' A
#
# COMPACT_ATOMS: atom_id res chain seq x y z
N MET A 1 3.93 25.88 5.25
CA MET A 1 4.34 25.09 4.06
C MET A 1 3.33 23.97 3.84
N LYS A 2 2.96 23.66 2.60
CA LYS A 2 2.16 22.47 2.28
C LYS A 2 3.11 21.33 1.91
N VAL A 3 3.07 20.23 2.66
CA VAL A 3 3.82 19.00 2.37
C VAL A 3 2.99 18.16 1.39
N LYS A 4 3.64 17.31 0.59
CA LYS A 4 3.00 16.34 -0.29
C LYS A 4 3.65 14.98 -0.09
N ALA A 5 2.84 13.93 -0.02
CA ALA A 5 3.31 12.55 -0.02
C ALA A 5 3.24 11.95 -1.43
N VAL A 6 4.23 11.13 -1.76
CA VAL A 6 4.23 10.27 -2.95
C VAL A 6 4.46 8.84 -2.50
N ILE A 7 3.53 7.94 -2.81
CA ILE A 7 3.62 6.51 -2.45
C ILE A 7 3.99 5.72 -3.71
N LEU A 8 5.16 5.08 -3.69
CA LEU A 8 5.64 4.22 -4.77
C LEU A 8 5.04 2.82 -4.62
N ALA A 9 3.79 2.66 -5.05
CA ALA A 9 3.01 1.42 -4.94
C ALA A 9 3.12 0.49 -6.17
N GLY A 10 4.16 0.66 -6.98
CA GLY A 10 4.39 -0.09 -8.22
C GLY A 10 5.48 -1.17 -8.12
N GLY A 11 5.74 -1.84 -9.24
CA GLY A 11 6.73 -2.90 -9.37
C GLY A 11 6.12 -4.30 -9.30
N GLU A 12 6.60 -5.20 -10.16
CA GLU A 12 6.13 -6.58 -10.19
C GLU A 12 6.64 -7.35 -8.96
N GLY A 13 5.72 -7.74 -8.09
CA GLY A 13 6.03 -8.52 -6.91
C GLY A 13 5.97 -10.02 -7.20
N THR A 14 7.11 -10.65 -7.47
CA THR A 14 7.19 -12.12 -7.72
C THR A 14 7.25 -12.96 -6.44
N ARG A 15 7.70 -12.35 -5.32
CA ARG A 15 8.00 -13.06 -4.06
C ARG A 15 6.76 -13.51 -3.28
N LEU A 16 5.58 -12.96 -3.58
CA LEU A 16 4.31 -13.35 -2.93
C LEU A 16 3.48 -14.30 -3.79
N ALA A 17 4.03 -14.76 -4.92
CA ALA A 17 3.45 -15.79 -5.79
C ALA A 17 1.95 -15.57 -6.09
N THR A 18 1.10 -16.54 -5.73
CA THR A 18 -0.34 -16.55 -6.02
C THR A 18 -1.09 -15.37 -5.42
N LEU A 19 -0.57 -14.73 -4.38
CA LEU A 19 -1.20 -13.57 -3.75
C LEU A 19 -1.12 -12.31 -4.62
N THR A 20 -0.18 -12.24 -5.56
CA THR A 20 0.06 -11.09 -6.44
C THR A 20 -0.25 -11.38 -7.92
N THR A 21 -0.70 -12.58 -8.27
CA THR A 21 -1.02 -12.95 -9.68
C THR A 21 -2.07 -12.04 -10.33
N LYS A 22 -3.05 -11.54 -9.55
CA LYS A 22 -4.15 -10.71 -10.06
C LYS A 22 -4.22 -9.32 -9.42
N ARG A 23 -3.22 -8.95 -8.61
CA ARG A 23 -3.22 -7.69 -7.85
C ARG A 23 -1.80 -7.24 -7.56
N ALA A 24 -1.59 -5.94 -7.53
CA ALA A 24 -0.32 -5.38 -7.07
C ALA A 24 -0.06 -5.77 -5.60
N LYS A 25 1.22 -5.92 -5.23
CA LYS A 25 1.63 -6.23 -3.85
C LYS A 25 0.96 -5.31 -2.79
N PRO A 26 0.83 -3.99 -2.99
CA PRO A 26 0.19 -3.12 -2.01
C PRO A 26 -1.32 -3.38 -1.82
N ALA A 27 -1.97 -4.03 -2.79
CA ALA A 27 -3.39 -4.37 -2.75
C ALA A 27 -3.67 -5.74 -2.08
N VAL A 28 -2.63 -6.45 -1.62
CA VAL A 28 -2.78 -7.71 -0.88
C VAL A 28 -3.53 -7.47 0.43
N PRO A 29 -4.59 -8.24 0.73
CA PRO A 29 -5.30 -8.16 2.00
C PRO A 29 -4.40 -8.47 3.20
N PHE A 30 -4.60 -7.74 4.29
CA PHE A 30 -3.87 -7.88 5.54
C PHE A 30 -4.83 -7.69 6.73
N ALA A 31 -4.65 -8.51 7.77
CA ALA A 31 -5.44 -8.44 9.01
C ALA A 31 -6.98 -8.42 8.80
N GLY A 32 -7.49 -9.19 7.83
CA GLY A 32 -8.92 -9.43 7.58
C GLY A 32 -9.70 -8.30 6.90
N LYS A 33 -9.37 -7.03 7.18
CA LYS A 33 -10.11 -5.86 6.67
C LYS A 33 -9.27 -4.93 5.79
N TYR A 34 -7.95 -4.93 5.95
CA TYR A 34 -7.07 -3.93 5.35
C TYR A 34 -6.35 -4.47 4.12
N ARG A 35 -5.71 -3.56 3.40
CA ARG A 35 -4.65 -3.84 2.42
C ARG A 35 -3.34 -3.25 2.90
N ILE A 36 -2.22 -3.76 2.39
CA ILE A 36 -0.88 -3.26 2.77
C ILE A 36 -0.75 -1.74 2.57
N ILE A 37 -1.34 -1.19 1.51
CA ILE A 37 -1.31 0.27 1.23
C ILE A 37 -2.07 1.13 2.25
N ASP A 38 -3.04 0.56 2.97
CA ASP A 38 -3.87 1.33 3.90
C ASP A 38 -3.04 1.92 5.05
N PHE A 39 -1.96 1.24 5.43
CA PHE A 39 -1.04 1.70 6.48
C PHE A 39 -0.30 2.98 6.08
N THR A 40 0.26 3.03 4.86
CA THR A 40 0.99 4.22 4.39
C THR A 40 0.06 5.40 4.14
N LEU A 41 -1.14 5.15 3.62
CA LEU A 41 -2.18 6.17 3.47
C LEU A 41 -2.65 6.72 4.83
N SER A 42 -2.93 5.84 5.80
CA SER A 42 -3.35 6.24 7.15
C SER A 42 -2.28 7.07 7.84
N ASN A 43 -1.00 6.73 7.65
CA ASN A 43 0.10 7.55 8.17
C ASN A 43 0.11 8.97 7.59
N CYS A 44 -0.16 9.14 6.28
CA CYS A 44 -0.24 10.47 5.67
C CYS A 44 -1.40 11.28 6.27
N VAL A 45 -2.58 10.66 6.38
CA VAL A 45 -3.78 11.31 6.96
C VAL A 45 -3.54 11.70 8.40
N ASN A 46 -3.08 10.78 9.24
CA ASN A 46 -2.83 11.02 10.68
C ASN A 46 -1.69 12.03 10.93
N SER A 47 -0.83 12.27 9.93
CA SER A 47 0.27 13.25 9.99
C SER A 47 -0.06 14.58 9.31
N ASN A 48 -1.27 14.74 8.77
CA ASN A 48 -1.71 15.92 8.01
C ASN A 48 -0.80 16.23 6.79
N ILE A 49 -0.42 15.20 6.03
CA ILE A 49 0.40 15.29 4.81
C ILE A 49 -0.45 15.25 3.55
#